data_AF-A0A257RM54-F1
#
_entry.id   AF-A0A257RM54-F1
#
_cell.length_a   1.000
_cell.length_b   1.000
_cell.length_c   1.000
_cell.angle_alpha   90.00
_cell.angle_beta   90.00
_cell.angle_gamma   90.00
#
_symmetry.space_group_name_H-M   'P 1'
#
loop_
_entity.id
_entity.type
_entity.pdbx_description
1 polymer ?
#
loop_
_entity_poly.entity_id
_entity_poly.type
_entity_poly.pdbx_seq_one_letter_code
_entity_poly.pdbx_strand_id
1 'polypeptide(L)'
;MCHHDLAPWNLVRTSTQLTFIDWDGAGPGSRLWDLAYAVHGFVPLSPDASISDEIASQRLAALVEGYGLDEEERAHLVDMLGSRIRSMYEHLRSGHEMGVQPWSRLWNEGHGRVWLADAIYVDVRRSTWAMALGITADSID
;
A
#
# COMPACT_ATOMS: atom_id res chain seq x y z
N MET A 1 -0.51 -17.05 4.38
CA MET A 1 0.17 -16.31 5.46
C MET A 1 0.69 -15.02 4.86
N CYS A 2 0.35 -13.89 5.45
CA CYS A 2 0.73 -12.52 5.06
C CYS A 2 1.23 -11.80 6.31
N HIS A 3 2.07 -10.78 6.12
CA HIS A 3 2.63 -9.98 7.21
C HIS A 3 1.68 -8.85 7.65
N HIS A 4 0.90 -8.30 6.71
CA HIS A 4 -0.03 -7.18 6.88
C HIS A 4 0.59 -5.80 7.15
N ASP A 5 1.91 -5.73 7.28
CA ASP A 5 2.72 -4.52 7.53
C ASP A 5 4.10 -4.58 6.84
N LEU A 6 4.13 -5.05 5.58
CA LEU A 6 5.35 -5.04 4.76
C LEU A 6 5.67 -3.64 4.29
N ALA A 7 6.55 -2.93 5.00
CA ALA A 7 6.91 -1.57 4.66
C ALA A 7 8.39 -1.27 5.00
N PRO A 8 8.94 -0.13 4.51
CA PRO A 8 10.36 0.19 4.72
C PRO A 8 10.79 0.20 6.19
N TRP A 9 9.91 0.59 7.11
CA TRP A 9 10.20 0.61 8.56
C TRP A 9 10.37 -0.80 9.15
N ASN A 10 9.81 -1.83 8.52
CA ASN A 10 9.92 -3.23 8.92
C ASN A 10 10.93 -4.03 8.08
N LEU A 11 11.67 -3.38 7.17
CA LEU A 11 12.70 -4.00 6.35
C LEU A 11 14.11 -3.67 6.85
N VAL A 12 14.82 -4.67 7.35
CA VAL A 12 16.23 -4.57 7.71
C VAL A 12 17.09 -4.97 6.51
N ARG A 13 18.01 -4.08 6.12
CA ARG A 13 18.98 -4.33 5.04
C ARG A 13 20.39 -4.40 5.60
N THR A 14 21.09 -5.49 5.27
CA THR A 14 22.55 -5.63 5.43
C THR A 14 23.24 -5.54 4.07
N SER A 15 24.57 -5.69 4.05
CA SER A 15 25.32 -5.76 2.79
C SER A 15 24.97 -6.97 1.93
N THR A 16 24.45 -8.04 2.53
CA THR A 16 24.20 -9.33 1.85
C THR A 16 22.77 -9.83 1.93
N GLN A 17 21.91 -9.20 2.74
CA GLN A 17 20.58 -9.73 3.03
C GLN A 17 19.53 -8.63 3.26
N LEU A 18 18.29 -8.96 2.91
CA LEU A 18 17.08 -8.24 3.25
C LEU A 18 16.22 -9.13 4.18
N THR A 19 15.76 -8.58 5.30
CA THR A 19 14.99 -9.33 6.31
C THR A 19 13.82 -8.49 6.81
N PHE A 20 12.61 -9.04 6.76
CA PHE A 20 11.43 -8.43 7.40
C PHE A 20 11.34 -8.80 8.88
N ILE A 21 10.97 -7.82 9.70
CA ILE A 21 10.72 -7.93 11.14
C ILE A 21 9.28 -7.53 11.46
N ASP A 22 8.87 -7.63 12.72
CA ASP A 22 7.52 -7.24 13.19
C ASP A 22 6.39 -8.13 12.64
N TRP A 23 6.46 -9.42 12.98
CA TRP A 23 5.50 -10.45 12.55
C TRP A 23 4.27 -10.54 13.45
N ASP A 24 4.08 -9.62 14.41
CA ASP A 24 2.98 -9.70 15.39
C ASP A 24 1.60 -9.60 14.73
N GLY A 25 1.52 -8.92 13.59
CA GLY A 25 0.32 -8.81 12.77
C GLY A 25 0.12 -9.95 11.77
N ALA A 26 1.04 -10.90 11.65
CA ALA A 26 1.02 -11.89 10.59
C ALA A 26 -0.14 -12.88 10.73
N GLY A 27 -0.79 -13.20 9.61
CA GLY A 27 -1.97 -14.05 9.61
C GLY A 27 -2.49 -14.45 8.23
N PRO A 28 -3.68 -15.06 8.14
CA PRO A 28 -4.35 -15.30 6.86
C PRO A 28 -4.59 -13.99 6.10
N GLY A 29 -4.45 -14.04 4.78
CA GLY A 29 -4.57 -12.88 3.89
C GLY A 29 -4.25 -13.28 2.45
N SER A 30 -4.55 -12.40 1.50
CA SER A 30 -4.12 -12.58 0.11
C SER A 30 -2.76 -11.93 -0.12
N ARG A 31 -1.96 -12.52 -1.02
CA ARG A 31 -0.63 -11.97 -1.35
C ARG A 31 -0.71 -10.56 -1.93
N LEU A 32 -1.75 -10.27 -2.72
CA LEU A 32 -1.97 -8.95 -3.29
C LEU A 32 -2.36 -7.91 -2.23
N TRP A 33 -3.05 -8.31 -1.16
CA TRP A 33 -3.38 -7.41 -0.05
C TRP A 33 -2.12 -6.96 0.71
N ASP A 34 -1.19 -7.88 0.91
CA ASP A 34 0.11 -7.62 1.53
C ASP A 34 1.00 -6.77 0.60
N LEU A 35 1.01 -7.09 -0.70
CA LEU A 35 1.72 -6.31 -1.70
C LEU A 35 1.17 -4.90 -1.87
N ALA A 36 -0.15 -4.69 -1.80
CA ALA A 36 -0.76 -3.37 -1.88
C ALA A 36 -0.31 -2.47 -0.71
N TYR A 37 -0.11 -3.05 0.49
CA TYR A 37 0.49 -2.33 1.61
C TYR A 37 1.95 -1.98 1.34
N ALA A 38 2.72 -2.93 0.81
CA ALA A 38 4.11 -2.69 0.43
C ALA A 38 4.25 -1.62 -0.66
N VAL A 39 3.36 -1.59 -1.65
CA VAL A 39 3.32 -0.53 -2.67
C VAL A 39 3.18 0.84 -2.00
N HIS A 40 2.23 1.00 -1.08
CA HIS A 40 2.04 2.29 -0.38
C HIS A 40 3.31 2.73 0.36
N GLY A 41 3.97 1.82 1.08
CA GLY A 41 5.18 2.16 1.85
C GLY A 41 6.45 2.38 1.01
N PHE A 42 6.73 1.52 0.02
CA PHE A 42 7.96 1.56 -0.78
C PHE A 42 7.90 2.55 -1.96
N VAL A 43 6.70 2.83 -2.50
CA VAL A 43 6.50 3.76 -3.63
C VAL A 43 6.17 5.20 -3.19
N PRO A 44 6.04 5.46 -1.89
CA PRO A 44 5.09 6.43 -1.28
C PRO A 44 3.96 6.95 -2.19
N LEU A 45 2.83 6.24 -2.24
CA LEU A 45 1.61 6.72 -2.92
C LEU A 45 0.82 7.67 -2.02
N SER A 46 1.27 8.93 -1.95
CA SER A 46 0.73 9.95 -1.04
C SER A 46 0.77 11.34 -1.70
N PRO A 47 -0.21 12.22 -1.43
CA PRO A 47 -0.17 13.60 -1.92
C PRO A 47 0.97 14.42 -1.30
N ASP A 48 1.50 14.00 -0.15
CA ASP A 48 2.60 14.66 0.56
C ASP A 48 3.98 14.05 0.20
N ALA A 49 4.03 13.09 -0.72
CA ALA A 49 5.27 12.49 -1.17
C ALA A 49 6.15 13.53 -1.91
N SER A 50 7.46 13.50 -1.65
CA SER A 50 8.42 14.42 -2.30
C SER A 50 8.81 13.99 -3.72
N ILE A 51 8.05 13.10 -4.35
CA ILE A 51 8.29 12.56 -5.69
C ILE A 51 7.07 12.80 -6.58
N SER A 52 7.28 12.90 -7.89
CA SER A 52 6.18 13.07 -8.83
C SER A 52 5.46 11.75 -9.14
N ASP A 53 4.24 11.84 -9.68
CA ASP A 53 3.45 10.68 -10.11
C ASP A 53 4.21 9.83 -11.15
N GLU A 54 5.06 10.43 -11.98
CA GLU A 54 5.90 9.73 -12.94
C GLU A 54 6.97 8.86 -12.25
N ILE A 55 7.64 9.40 -11.23
CA ILE A 55 8.64 8.64 -10.45
C ILE A 55 7.93 7.55 -9.63
N ALA A 56 6.77 7.85 -9.05
CA ALA A 56 5.96 6.87 -8.35
C ALA A 56 5.55 5.73 -9.29
N SER A 57 5.11 6.04 -10.51
CA SER A 57 4.77 5.07 -11.55
C SER A 57 5.94 4.15 -11.90
N GLN A 58 7.14 4.71 -12.07
CA GLN A 58 8.36 3.91 -12.36
C GLN A 58 8.69 2.96 -11.21
N ARG A 59 8.57 3.42 -9.95
CA ARG A 59 8.83 2.60 -8.76
C ARG A 59 7.77 1.51 -8.58
N LEU A 60 6.50 1.83 -8.83
CA LEU A 60 5.40 0.87 -8.83
C LEU A 60 5.66 -0.24 -9.85
N ALA A 61 6.00 0.12 -11.10
CA ALA A 61 6.32 -0.84 -12.14
C ALA A 61 7.50 -1.74 -11.75
N ALA A 62 8.59 -1.17 -11.24
CA ALA A 62 9.77 -1.94 -10.81
C ALA A 62 9.46 -2.90 -9.64
N LEU A 63 8.66 -2.47 -8.66
CA LEU A 63 8.24 -3.32 -7.55
C LEU A 63 7.38 -4.50 -8.04
N VAL A 64 6.40 -4.22 -8.90
CA VAL A 64 5.48 -5.22 -9.44
C VAL A 64 6.18 -6.19 -10.39
N GLU A 65 7.11 -5.71 -11.21
CA GLU A 65 7.98 -6.54 -12.05
C GLU A 65 8.84 -7.47 -11.20
N GLY A 66 9.49 -6.95 -10.16
CA GLY A 66 10.29 -7.75 -9.24
C GLY A 66 9.47 -8.78 -8.45
N TYR A 67 8.19 -8.50 -8.18
CA TYR A 67 7.27 -9.44 -7.55
C TYR A 67 6.77 -10.52 -8.52
N GLY A 68 6.77 -10.24 -9.84
CA GLY A 68 6.41 -11.19 -10.88
C GLY A 68 4.91 -11.37 -11.09
N LEU A 69 4.11 -10.30 -11.00
CA LEU A 69 2.68 -10.36 -11.30
C LEU A 69 2.41 -10.48 -12.81
N ASP A 70 1.43 -11.33 -13.15
CA ASP A 70 0.83 -11.39 -14.48
C ASP A 70 -0.16 -10.23 -14.72
N GLU A 71 -0.79 -10.19 -15.90
CA GLU A 71 -1.68 -9.11 -16.31
C GLU A 71 -2.95 -9.02 -15.45
N GLU A 72 -3.58 -10.15 -15.14
CA GLU A 72 -4.80 -10.20 -14.32
C GLU A 72 -4.49 -9.74 -12.89
N GLU A 73 -3.38 -10.19 -12.34
CA GLU A 73 -2.94 -9.79 -11.00
C GLU A 73 -2.56 -8.32 -10.91
N ARG A 74 -2.00 -7.73 -11.98
CA ARG A 74 -1.75 -6.29 -12.04
C ARG A 74 -3.06 -5.51 -12.00
N ALA A 75 -4.06 -5.93 -12.77
CA ALA A 75 -5.38 -5.29 -12.75
C ALA A 75 -6.00 -5.36 -11.35
N HIS A 76 -5.99 -6.54 -10.74
CA HIS A 76 -6.47 -6.73 -9.37
C HIS A 76 -5.69 -5.91 -8.33
N LEU A 77 -4.37 -5.77 -8.49
CA LEU A 77 -3.56 -4.94 -7.60
C LEU A 77 -4.00 -3.48 -7.68
N VAL A 78 -4.17 -2.92 -8.88
CA VAL A 78 -4.61 -1.52 -9.06
C VAL A 78 -5.94 -1.26 -8.36
N ASP A 79 -6.91 -2.16 -8.51
CA ASP A 79 -8.20 -2.06 -7.83
C ASP A 79 -8.10 -2.18 -6.31
N MET A 80 -7.10 -2.94 -5.83
CA MET A 80 -6.90 -3.17 -4.41
C MET A 80 -6.21 -2.01 -3.70
N LEU A 81 -5.34 -1.23 -4.36
CA LEU A 81 -4.50 -0.21 -3.72
C LEU A 81 -5.29 0.74 -2.82
N GLY A 82 -6.33 1.39 -3.36
CA GLY A 82 -7.14 2.35 -2.61
C GLY A 82 -7.85 1.71 -1.42
N SER A 83 -8.45 0.53 -1.62
CA SER A 83 -9.14 -0.21 -0.56
C SER A 83 -8.20 -0.63 0.58
N ARG A 84 -6.98 -1.06 0.26
CA ARG A 84 -5.99 -1.47 1.25
C ARG A 84 -5.54 -0.28 2.08
N ILE A 85 -5.20 0.84 1.46
CA ILE A 85 -4.77 2.06 2.16
C ILE A 85 -5.92 2.58 3.04
N ARG A 86 -7.15 2.61 2.52
CA ARG A 86 -8.35 3.01 3.27
C ARG A 86 -8.62 2.13 4.49
N SER A 87 -8.33 0.83 4.43
CA SER A 87 -8.53 -0.04 5.59
C SER A 87 -7.66 0.33 6.80
N MET A 88 -6.52 1.02 6.61
CA MET A 88 -5.74 1.56 7.73
C MET A 88 -6.42 2.75 8.40
N TYR A 89 -7.06 3.61 7.62
CA TYR A 89 -7.94 4.65 8.17
C TYR A 89 -9.05 4.03 9.03
N GLU A 90 -9.73 3.01 8.52
CA GLU A 90 -10.80 2.32 9.26
C GLU A 90 -10.28 1.62 10.51
N HIS A 91 -9.09 1.03 10.45
CA HIS A 91 -8.44 0.41 11.61
C HIS A 91 -8.17 1.43 12.72
N LEU A 92 -7.60 2.59 12.38
CA LEU A 92 -7.36 3.66 13.34
C LEU A 92 -8.65 4.25 13.89
N ARG A 93 -9.67 4.46 13.04
CA ARG A 93 -10.99 4.96 13.44
C ARG A 93 -11.64 4.03 14.46
N SER A 94 -11.74 2.74 14.12
CA SER A 94 -12.34 1.73 14.98
C SER A 94 -11.57 1.56 16.30
N GLY A 95 -10.24 1.51 16.23
CA GLY A 95 -9.40 1.44 17.42
C GLY A 95 -9.58 2.65 18.34
N HIS A 96 -9.74 3.85 17.78
CA HIS A 96 -10.05 5.06 18.54
C HIS A 96 -11.43 5.01 19.20
N GLU A 97 -12.47 4.63 18.46
CA GLU A 97 -13.85 4.49 18.98
C GLU A 97 -13.92 3.49 20.13
N MET A 98 -13.10 2.43 20.10
CA MET A 98 -13.00 1.43 21.15
C MET A 98 -12.04 1.81 22.29
N GLY A 99 -11.35 2.95 22.21
CA GLY A 99 -10.38 3.39 23.21
C GLY A 99 -9.09 2.53 23.27
N VAL A 100 -8.80 1.75 22.22
CA VAL A 100 -7.66 0.83 22.18
C VAL A 100 -6.37 1.59 21.86
N GLN A 101 -5.30 1.33 22.61
CA GLN A 101 -3.96 1.86 22.36
C GLN A 101 -3.14 0.86 21.52
N PRO A 102 -2.25 1.33 20.62
CA PRO A 102 -1.89 2.74 20.37
C PRO A 102 -2.82 3.49 19.40
N TRP A 103 -3.83 2.81 18.82
CA TRP A 103 -4.68 3.34 17.75
C TRP A 103 -5.38 4.65 18.10
N SER A 104 -5.91 4.77 19.31
CA SER A 104 -6.57 6.00 19.78
C SER A 104 -5.61 7.20 19.83
N ARG A 105 -4.34 6.99 20.19
CA ARG A 105 -3.31 8.04 20.15
C ARG A 105 -3.01 8.47 18.72
N LEU A 106 -2.73 7.51 17.84
CA LEU A 106 -2.41 7.78 16.43
C LEU A 106 -3.58 8.48 15.72
N TRP A 107 -4.83 8.13 16.06
CA TRP A 107 -5.99 8.86 15.57
C TRP A 107 -5.99 10.33 16.00
N ASN A 108 -5.79 10.61 17.29
CA ASN A 108 -5.76 11.97 17.83
C ASN A 108 -4.60 12.82 17.28
N GLU A 109 -3.47 12.19 16.99
CA GLU A 109 -2.32 12.81 16.32
C GLU A 109 -2.58 13.11 14.82
N GLY A 110 -3.69 12.62 14.26
CA GLY A 110 -4.13 12.94 12.91
C GLY A 110 -3.71 11.94 11.84
N HIS A 111 -3.10 10.80 12.21
CA HIS A 111 -2.65 9.78 11.25
C HIS A 111 -3.79 9.23 10.39
N GLY A 112 -5.02 9.17 10.92
CA GLY A 112 -6.20 8.79 10.14
C GLY A 112 -6.44 9.71 8.93
N ARG A 113 -6.23 11.03 9.08
CA ARG A 113 -6.39 11.96 7.95
C ARG A 113 -5.37 11.71 6.85
N VAL A 114 -4.15 11.33 7.22
CA VAL A 114 -3.09 10.97 6.27
C VAL A 114 -3.49 9.74 5.47
N TRP A 115 -3.88 8.65 6.15
CA TRP A 115 -4.34 7.41 5.48
C TRP A 115 -5.54 7.64 4.55
N LEU A 116 -6.48 8.50 4.96
CA LEU A 116 -7.62 8.84 4.10
C LEU A 116 -7.20 9.66 2.88
N ALA A 117 -6.29 10.62 3.04
CA ALA A 117 -5.77 11.43 1.95
C ALA A 117 -4.99 10.58 0.94
N ASP A 118 -4.17 9.64 1.41
CA ASP A 118 -3.42 8.70 0.58
C ASP A 118 -4.37 7.79 -0.22
N ALA A 119 -5.43 7.27 0.42
CA ALA A 119 -6.42 6.44 -0.26
C ALA A 119 -7.12 7.22 -1.39
N ILE A 120 -7.54 8.46 -1.11
CA ILE A 120 -8.14 9.34 -2.12
C ILE A 120 -7.14 9.66 -3.25
N TYR A 121 -5.89 9.94 -2.91
CA TYR A 121 -4.83 10.23 -3.87
C TYR A 121 -4.65 9.07 -4.86
N VAL A 122 -4.64 7.84 -4.36
CA VAL A 122 -4.54 6.63 -5.18
C VAL A 122 -5.79 6.43 -6.03
N ASP A 123 -6.98 6.53 -5.44
CA ASP A 123 -8.27 6.34 -6.13
C ASP A 123 -8.41 7.31 -7.31
N VAL A 124 -8.07 8.59 -7.11
CA VAL A 124 -8.12 9.63 -8.17
C VAL A 124 -7.14 9.35 -9.31
N ARG A 125 -6.03 8.65 -9.03
CA ARG A 125 -4.96 8.34 -9.98
C ARG A 125 -4.99 6.90 -10.49
N ARG A 126 -6.10 6.18 -10.33
CA ARG A 126 -6.23 4.78 -10.74
C ARG A 126 -5.74 4.54 -12.18
N SER A 127 -6.10 5.41 -13.13
CA SER A 127 -5.68 5.29 -14.53
C SER A 127 -4.17 5.46 -14.71
N THR A 128 -3.52 6.36 -13.96
CA THR A 128 -2.07 6.53 -13.95
C THR A 128 -1.37 5.24 -13.53
N TRP A 129 -1.84 4.60 -12.45
CA TRP A 129 -1.27 3.35 -11.96
C TRP A 129 -1.54 2.18 -12.90
N ALA A 130 -2.72 2.13 -13.52
CA ALA A 130 -3.05 1.13 -14.54
C ALA A 130 -2.10 1.22 -15.75
N MET A 131 -1.89 2.44 -16.27
CA MET A 131 -0.94 2.66 -17.36
C MET A 131 0.49 2.31 -16.96
N ALA A 132 0.91 2.62 -15.72
CA ALA A 132 2.24 2.27 -15.22
C ALA A 132 2.48 0.76 -15.19
N LEU A 133 1.42 -0.05 -15.03
CA LEU A 133 1.49 -1.52 -15.03
C LEU A 133 1.21 -2.15 -16.39
N GLY A 134 1.00 -1.33 -17.44
CA GLY A 134 0.75 -1.80 -18.80
C GLY A 134 -0.68 -2.26 -19.07
N ILE A 135 -1.64 -1.90 -18.21
CA ILE A 135 -3.06 -2.26 -18.38
C ILE A 135 -3.68 -1.28 -19.37
N THR A 136 -4.07 -1.76 -20.55
CA THR A 136 -4.74 -0.95 -21.58
C THR A 136 -6.26 -1.02 -21.44
N ALA A 137 -6.95 0.00 -21.95
CA ALA A 137 -8.40 0.18 -21.80
C ALA A 137 -9.26 -0.97 -22.38
N ASP A 138 -8.70 -1.82 -23.24
CA ASP A 138 -9.40 -2.96 -23.86
C ASP A 138 -9.59 -4.17 -22.91
N SER A 139 -9.08 -4.08 -21.67
CA SER A 139 -9.21 -5.08 -20.61
C SER A 139 -10.26 -4.71 -19.55
N ILE A 140 -11.04 -3.65 -19.80
CA ILE A 140 -12.13 -3.20 -18.94
C ILE A 140 -13.45 -3.39 -19.70
N ASP A 141 -13.88 -4.64 -19.85
CA ASP A 141 -15.24 -5.01 -20.25
C ASP A 141 -15.71 -6.21 -19.40
#